data_AF-A0A6J4LVG8-F1
#
_entry.id   AF-A0A6J4LVG8-F1
#
_cell.length_a   1.000
_cell.length_b   1.000
_cell.length_c   1.000
_cell.angle_alpha   90.00
_cell.angle_beta   90.00
_cell.angle_gamma   90.00
#
_symmetry.space_group_name_H-M   'P 1'
#
loop_
_entity.id
_entity.type
_entity.pdbx_description
1 polymer ?
#
loop_
_entity_poly.entity_id
_entity_poly.type
_entity_poly.pdbx_seq_one_letter_code
_entity_poly.pdbx_strand_id
1 'polypeptide(L)'
;MRVRDRQPTRDPLAPLRLRPLAWQLVLVVGVEVLLARSYAAHVAEFHWATHFLVGLTAAALWDLGTLLVTDRPARWQLLPVLVFHLWAMWPDLAFRAGQPHEGWMDWLALGHLSSHEVPGRDTTLLVVALAASAWYALRLRGWLLRQEASARRP
;
A
#
# COMPACT_ATOMS: atom_id res chain seq x y z
N MET A 1 40.40 21.84 -15.72
CA MET A 1 39.28 22.54 -15.06
C MET A 1 38.06 21.62 -15.09
N ARG A 2 37.78 20.86 -14.02
CA ARG A 2 36.59 19.99 -13.95
C ARG A 2 35.48 20.75 -13.24
N VAL A 3 34.50 21.22 -14.00
CA VAL A 3 33.22 21.68 -13.46
C VAL A 3 32.55 20.44 -12.86
N ARG A 4 32.59 20.31 -11.53
CA ARG A 4 31.69 19.40 -10.82
C ARG A 4 30.31 20.04 -10.92
N ASP A 5 29.54 19.61 -11.92
CA ASP A 5 28.10 19.83 -11.94
C ASP A 5 27.54 19.20 -10.67
N ARG A 6 27.31 20.03 -9.64
CA ARG A 6 26.49 19.66 -8.49
C ARG A 6 25.08 19.48 -9.03
N GLN A 7 24.74 18.28 -9.47
CA GLN A 7 23.34 17.92 -9.61
C GLN A 7 22.65 18.28 -8.30
N PRO A 8 21.52 19.01 -8.31
CA PRO A 8 20.79 19.29 -7.10
C PRO A 8 20.41 17.94 -6.49
N THR A 9 21.04 17.61 -5.36
CA THR A 9 20.71 16.43 -4.57
C THR A 9 19.26 16.58 -4.18
N ARG A 10 18.36 15.87 -4.86
CA ARG A 10 16.94 15.84 -4.50
C ARG A 10 16.86 15.46 -3.03
N ASP A 11 16.22 16.33 -2.25
CA ASP A 11 16.00 16.14 -0.83
C ASP A 11 15.49 14.70 -0.57
N PRO A 12 16.27 13.83 0.08
CA PRO A 12 15.90 12.44 0.29
C PRO A 12 14.67 12.29 1.18
N LEU A 13 14.34 13.34 1.96
CA LEU A 13 13.18 13.39 2.84
C LEU A 13 11.94 13.96 2.15
N ALA A 14 12.04 14.43 0.91
CA ALA A 14 10.89 14.97 0.17
C ALA A 14 9.65 14.04 0.16
N PRO A 15 9.80 12.70 0.02
CA PRO A 15 8.69 11.75 0.13
C PRO A 15 7.97 11.72 1.48
N LEU A 16 8.66 12.11 2.55
CA LEU A 16 8.20 12.02 3.94
C LEU A 16 7.70 13.36 4.48
N ARG A 17 7.57 14.38 3.64
CA ARG A 17 7.07 15.69 4.06
C ARG A 17 5.63 15.56 4.54
N LEU A 18 5.32 16.22 5.66
CA LEU A 18 4.01 16.12 6.31
C LEU A 18 2.85 16.57 5.41
N ARG A 19 3.00 17.70 4.70
CA ARG A 19 1.93 18.24 3.84
C ARG A 19 1.48 17.24 2.75
N PRO A 20 2.36 16.70 1.89
CA PRO A 20 1.93 15.72 0.89
C PRO A 20 1.43 14.41 1.53
N LEU A 21 2.01 13.95 2.63
CA LEU A 21 1.50 12.77 3.33
C LEU A 21 0.10 12.98 3.91
N ALA A 22 -0.17 14.14 4.50
CA ALA A 22 -1.49 14.49 5.03
C ALA A 22 -2.53 14.54 3.91
N TRP A 23 -2.20 15.11 2.75
CA TRP A 23 -3.09 15.10 1.59
C TRP A 23 -3.36 13.69 1.06
N GLN A 24 -2.32 12.86 0.96
CA GLN A 24 -2.50 11.46 0.57
C GLN A 24 -3.37 10.71 1.58
N LEU A 25 -3.18 10.94 2.87
CA LEU A 25 -3.99 10.32 3.92
C LEU A 25 -5.46 10.74 3.82
N VAL A 26 -5.72 12.04 3.65
CA VAL A 26 -7.09 12.55 3.45
C VAL A 26 -7.74 11.92 2.23
N LEU A 27 -7.00 11.80 1.12
CA LEU A 27 -7.51 11.16 -0.09
C LEU A 27 -7.80 9.67 0.14
N VAL A 28 -6.87 8.93 0.75
CA VAL A 28 -7.02 7.50 1.06
C VAL A 28 -8.23 7.30 1.95
N VAL A 29 -8.30 7.97 3.10
CA VAL A 29 -9.42 7.85 4.03
C VAL A 29 -10.74 8.23 3.37
N GLY A 30 -10.77 9.32 2.59
CA GLY A 30 -11.98 9.74 1.88
C GLY A 30 -12.48 8.69 0.89
N VAL A 31 -11.58 8.13 0.07
CA VAL A 31 -11.93 7.08 -0.90
C VAL A 31 -12.34 5.79 -0.18
N GLU A 32 -11.63 5.37 0.84
CA GLU A 32 -11.96 4.16 1.62
C GLU A 32 -13.33 4.26 2.29
N VAL A 33 -13.69 5.42 2.84
CA VAL A 33 -15.02 5.65 3.41
C VAL A 33 -16.12 5.54 2.34
N LEU A 34 -15.88 6.06 1.13
CA LEU A 34 -16.83 5.94 0.03
C LEU A 34 -16.96 4.48 -0.44
N LEU A 35 -15.85 3.76 -0.56
CA LEU A 35 -15.83 2.34 -0.93
C LEU A 35 -16.55 1.50 0.12
N ALA A 36 -16.23 1.65 1.40
CA ALA A 36 -16.89 0.95 2.50
C ALA A 36 -18.41 1.16 2.48
N ARG A 37 -18.87 2.40 2.27
CA ARG A 37 -20.31 2.71 2.13
C ARG A 37 -20.95 2.03 0.92
N SER A 38 -20.23 1.89 -0.19
CA SER A 38 -20.73 1.16 -1.37
C SER A 38 -20.85 -0.36 -1.16
N TYR A 39 -20.34 -0.86 -0.03
CA TYR A 39 -20.40 -2.26 0.41
C TYR A 39 -21.27 -2.45 1.67
N ALA A 40 -22.06 -1.46 2.10
CA ALA A 40 -22.79 -1.46 3.38
C ALA A 40 -23.92 -2.52 3.54
N ALA A 41 -24.14 -3.41 2.57
CA ALA A 41 -24.97 -4.59 2.80
C ALA A 41 -24.12 -5.65 3.56
N HIS A 42 -24.65 -6.27 4.62
CA HIS A 42 -23.86 -7.10 5.56
C HIS A 42 -22.92 -8.17 4.95
N VAL A 43 -23.27 -8.76 3.80
CA VAL A 43 -22.42 -9.77 3.14
C VAL A 43 -21.25 -9.12 2.39
N ALA A 44 -21.41 -7.86 1.98
CA ALA A 44 -20.45 -7.10 1.20
C ALA A 44 -19.39 -6.41 2.08
N GLU A 45 -19.69 -6.02 3.32
CA GLU A 45 -18.69 -5.39 4.21
C GLU A 45 -17.43 -6.26 4.42
N PHE A 46 -17.62 -7.59 4.47
CA PHE A 46 -16.54 -8.57 4.55
C PHE A 46 -15.64 -8.59 3.30
N HIS A 47 -16.23 -8.43 2.11
CA HIS A 47 -15.49 -8.36 0.85
C HIS A 47 -14.64 -7.10 0.80
N TRP A 48 -15.21 -5.95 1.21
CA TRP A 48 -14.45 -4.70 1.31
C TRP A 48 -13.23 -4.85 2.23
N ALA A 49 -13.41 -5.41 3.42
CA ALA A 49 -12.31 -5.59 4.37
C ALA A 49 -11.22 -6.51 3.82
N THR A 50 -11.61 -7.59 3.14
CA THR A 50 -10.67 -8.50 2.47
C THR A 50 -9.82 -7.75 1.43
N HIS A 51 -10.46 -7.02 0.52
CA HIS A 51 -9.77 -6.29 -0.55
C HIS A 51 -8.86 -5.20 0.00
N PHE A 52 -9.32 -4.51 1.05
CA PHE A 52 -8.53 -3.50 1.74
C PHE A 52 -7.27 -4.11 2.38
N LEU A 53 -7.38 -5.23 3.09
CA LEU A 53 -6.24 -5.89 3.74
C LEU A 53 -5.23 -6.46 2.74
N VAL A 54 -5.70 -7.02 1.62
CA VAL A 54 -4.83 -7.45 0.51
C VAL A 54 -4.13 -6.25 -0.11
N GLY A 55 -4.87 -5.17 -0.40
CA GLY A 55 -4.33 -3.92 -0.93
C GLY A 55 -3.27 -3.29 -0.02
N LEU A 56 -3.56 -3.23 1.29
CA LEU A 56 -2.63 -2.72 2.31
C LEU A 56 -1.36 -3.57 2.40
N THR A 57 -1.48 -4.89 2.35
CA THR A 57 -0.33 -5.81 2.34
C THR A 57 0.55 -5.56 1.10
N ALA A 58 -0.06 -5.52 -0.09
CA ALA A 58 0.66 -5.27 -1.33
C ALA A 58 1.34 -3.88 -1.34
N ALA A 59 0.67 -2.85 -0.82
CA ALA A 59 1.24 -1.52 -0.67
C ALA A 59 2.46 -1.51 0.26
N ALA A 60 2.37 -2.16 1.42
CA ALA A 60 3.49 -2.25 2.35
C ALA A 60 4.70 -3.00 1.75
N LEU A 61 4.45 -4.09 1.02
CA LEU A 61 5.50 -4.83 0.31
C LEU A 61 6.11 -4.02 -0.84
N TRP A 62 5.29 -3.26 -1.57
CA TRP A 62 5.76 -2.36 -2.63
C TRP A 62 6.67 -1.25 -2.09
N ASP A 63 6.26 -0.61 -1.00
CA ASP A 63 7.05 0.45 -0.35
C ASP A 63 8.34 -0.11 0.26
N LEU A 64 8.27 -1.30 0.88
CA LEU A 64 9.44 -2.04 1.35
C LEU A 64 10.40 -2.36 0.20
N GLY A 65 9.89 -2.93 -0.90
CA GLY A 65 10.68 -3.25 -2.08
C GLY A 65 11.34 -2.01 -2.68
N THR A 66 10.58 -0.92 -2.80
CA THR A 66 11.09 0.37 -3.28
C THR A 66 12.22 0.88 -2.38
N LEU A 67 12.04 0.83 -1.05
CA LEU A 67 13.05 1.23 -0.09
C LEU A 67 14.31 0.37 -0.18
N LEU A 68 14.17 -0.95 -0.31
CA LEU A 68 15.30 -1.87 -0.38
C LEU A 68 16.09 -1.76 -1.69
N VAL A 69 15.40 -1.58 -2.82
CA VAL A 69 16.01 -1.52 -4.15
C VAL A 69 16.63 -0.15 -4.43
N THR A 70 15.96 0.92 -4.04
CA THR A 70 16.38 2.29 -4.39
C THR A 70 17.11 3.02 -3.26
N ASP A 71 17.20 2.40 -2.08
CA ASP A 71 17.66 3.01 -0.81
C ASP A 71 16.98 4.36 -0.54
N ARG A 72 15.72 4.50 -0.96
CA ARG A 72 14.89 5.70 -0.80
C ARG A 72 13.42 5.32 -0.59
N PRO A 73 12.69 6.03 0.27
CA PRO A 73 11.26 5.82 0.40
C PRO A 73 10.52 6.21 -0.88
N ALA A 74 9.44 5.49 -1.19
CA ALA A 74 8.56 5.82 -2.31
C ALA A 74 7.97 7.22 -2.15
N ARG A 75 7.78 7.96 -3.26
CA ARG A 75 7.25 9.34 -3.24
C ARG A 75 5.79 9.43 -2.81
N TRP A 76 5.03 8.40 -3.13
CA TRP A 76 3.60 8.32 -2.89
C TRP A 76 3.37 7.09 -2.03
N GLN A 77 3.62 7.16 -0.72
CA GLN A 77 3.60 5.96 0.14
C GLN A 77 2.19 5.48 0.43
N LEU A 78 1.22 6.39 0.47
CA LEU A 78 -0.16 6.02 0.83
C LEU A 78 -1.02 5.76 -0.41
N LEU A 79 -0.69 6.31 -1.57
CA LEU A 79 -1.46 6.07 -2.81
C LEU A 79 -1.44 4.61 -3.29
N PRO A 80 -0.36 3.83 -3.13
CA PRO A 80 -0.35 2.40 -3.44
C PRO A 80 -1.44 1.63 -2.72
N VAL A 81 -1.85 2.04 -1.50
CA VAL A 81 -2.99 1.41 -0.79
C VAL A 81 -4.24 1.46 -1.66
N LEU A 82 -4.58 2.62 -2.22
CA LEU A 82 -5.74 2.76 -3.10
C LEU A 82 -5.58 1.98 -4.41
N VAL A 83 -4.39 2.04 -5.01
CA VAL A 83 -4.13 1.34 -6.28
C VAL A 83 -4.29 -0.17 -6.10
N PHE A 84 -3.68 -0.73 -5.07
CA PHE A 84 -3.74 -2.16 -4.80
C PHE A 84 -5.09 -2.60 -4.24
N HIS A 85 -5.82 -1.74 -3.50
CA HIS A 85 -7.19 -2.03 -3.10
C HIS A 85 -8.12 -2.06 -4.31
N LEU A 86 -8.09 -1.04 -5.18
CA LEU A 86 -8.90 -1.03 -6.41
C LEU A 86 -8.53 -2.19 -7.33
N TRP A 87 -7.25 -2.56 -7.38
CA TRP A 87 -6.84 -3.77 -8.06
C TRP A 87 -7.46 -5.00 -7.37
N ALA A 88 -7.31 -5.24 -6.07
CA ALA A 88 -7.95 -6.39 -5.40
C ALA A 88 -9.49 -6.43 -5.57
N MET A 89 -10.14 -5.27 -5.63
CA MET A 89 -11.60 -5.11 -5.77
C MET A 89 -12.10 -5.23 -7.22
N TRP A 90 -11.20 -5.24 -8.21
CA TRP A 90 -11.57 -5.22 -9.62
C TRP A 90 -12.57 -6.33 -10.05
N PRO A 91 -12.50 -7.58 -9.52
CA PRO A 91 -13.46 -8.62 -9.87
C PRO A 91 -14.88 -8.30 -9.40
N ASP A 92 -15.05 -7.75 -8.19
CA ASP A 92 -16.34 -7.34 -7.67
C ASP A 92 -16.98 -6.25 -8.54
N LEU A 93 -16.16 -5.32 -9.05
CA LEU A 93 -16.61 -4.27 -9.97
C LEU A 93 -17.07 -4.87 -11.31
N ALA A 94 -16.32 -5.83 -11.85
CA ALA A 94 -16.69 -6.52 -13.09
C ALA A 94 -17.98 -7.32 -12.92
N PHE A 95 -18.11 -8.04 -11.80
CA PHE A 95 -19.31 -8.81 -11.46
C PHE A 95 -20.56 -7.93 -11.34
N ARG A 96 -20.45 -6.79 -10.64
CA ARG A 96 -21.53 -5.78 -10.56
C ARG A 96 -21.92 -5.20 -11.91
N ALA A 97 -20.99 -5.16 -12.87
CA ALA A 97 -21.23 -4.73 -14.25
C ALA A 97 -21.84 -5.84 -15.14
N GLY A 98 -22.16 -7.01 -14.57
CA GLY A 98 -22.77 -8.14 -15.29
C GLY A 98 -21.79 -9.09 -15.96
N GLN A 99 -20.48 -8.96 -15.69
CA GLN A 99 -19.50 -9.94 -16.14
C GLN A 99 -19.57 -11.20 -15.27
N PRO A 100 -19.53 -12.40 -15.85
CA PRO A 100 -19.43 -13.63 -15.06
C PRO A 100 -18.11 -13.65 -14.29
N HIS A 101 -18.16 -14.21 -13.09
CA HIS A 101 -16.96 -14.44 -12.31
C HIS A 101 -16.18 -15.61 -12.91
N GLU A 102 -14.93 -15.37 -13.29
CA GLU A 102 -14.05 -16.38 -13.90
C GLU A 102 -12.89 -16.70 -12.95
N GLY A 103 -12.47 -17.98 -12.88
CA GLY A 103 -11.43 -18.40 -11.92
C GLY A 103 -10.06 -17.73 -12.12
N TRP A 104 -9.77 -17.17 -13.29
CA TRP A 104 -8.53 -16.39 -13.49
C TRP A 104 -8.57 -15.03 -12.80
N MET A 105 -9.76 -14.48 -12.54
CA MET A 105 -9.94 -13.22 -11.82
C MET A 105 -9.44 -13.33 -10.38
N ASP A 106 -9.61 -14.51 -9.80
CA ASP A 106 -9.11 -14.83 -8.46
C ASP A 106 -7.59 -14.67 -8.38
N TRP A 107 -6.87 -15.25 -9.35
CA TRP A 107 -5.42 -15.18 -9.39
C TRP A 107 -4.91 -13.76 -9.70
N LEU A 108 -5.53 -13.06 -10.65
CA LEU A 108 -5.06 -11.75 -11.11
C LEU A 108 -5.39 -10.60 -10.17
N ALA A 109 -6.40 -10.72 -9.31
CA ALA A 109 -6.75 -9.70 -8.31
C ALA A 109 -5.88 -9.80 -7.03
N LEU A 110 -4.56 -9.97 -7.20
CA LEU A 110 -3.59 -10.18 -6.12
C LEU A 110 -3.82 -11.43 -5.28
N GLY A 111 -4.39 -12.47 -5.90
CA GLY A 111 -5.01 -13.51 -5.12
C GLY A 111 -6.19 -12.91 -4.38
N HIS A 112 -7.32 -12.76 -5.08
CA HIS A 112 -8.61 -13.15 -4.53
C HIS A 112 -8.46 -14.63 -4.11
N LEU A 113 -7.63 -14.87 -3.09
CA LEU A 113 -7.71 -16.05 -2.27
C LEU A 113 -9.17 -16.04 -1.88
N SER A 114 -9.88 -17.09 -2.27
CA SER A 114 -11.21 -17.28 -1.76
C SER A 114 -11.05 -17.09 -0.25
N SER A 115 -11.63 -16.01 0.27
CA SER A 115 -11.54 -15.65 1.68
C SER A 115 -12.16 -16.77 2.55
N HIS A 116 -12.85 -17.69 1.87
CA HIS A 116 -13.34 -18.99 2.26
C HIS A 116 -12.25 -20.08 2.46
N GLU A 117 -11.08 -19.99 1.81
CA GLU A 117 -10.01 -21.00 1.87
C GLU A 117 -8.82 -20.60 2.76
N VAL A 118 -8.67 -19.33 3.14
CA VAL A 118 -7.62 -18.91 4.08
C VAL A 118 -7.97 -19.39 5.49
N PRO A 119 -7.16 -20.27 6.13
CA PRO A 119 -7.38 -20.65 7.51
C PRO A 119 -7.34 -19.41 8.41
N GLY A 120 -8.38 -19.20 9.21
CA GLY A 120 -8.50 -18.01 10.07
C GLY A 120 -9.04 -16.74 9.38
N ARG A 121 -9.34 -16.79 8.06
CA ARG A 121 -10.03 -15.75 7.28
C ARG A 121 -9.40 -14.36 7.49
N ASP A 122 -10.22 -13.35 7.82
CA ASP A 122 -9.79 -11.95 8.00
C ASP A 122 -8.73 -11.77 9.07
N THR A 123 -8.75 -12.58 10.13
CA THR A 123 -7.73 -12.49 11.19
C THR A 123 -6.34 -12.76 10.62
N THR A 124 -6.22 -13.76 9.75
CA THR A 124 -4.96 -14.08 9.08
C THR A 124 -4.53 -12.95 8.15
N LEU A 125 -5.45 -12.41 7.35
CA LEU A 125 -5.17 -11.26 6.48
C LEU A 125 -4.75 -10.02 7.28
N LEU A 126 -5.40 -9.76 8.41
CA LEU A 126 -5.05 -8.66 9.32
C LEU A 126 -3.64 -8.84 9.88
N VAL A 127 -3.31 -10.04 10.39
CA VAL A 127 -1.96 -10.34 10.91
C VAL A 127 -0.90 -10.15 9.83
N VAL A 128 -1.16 -10.62 8.60
CA VAL A 128 -0.24 -10.47 7.46
C VAL A 128 -0.06 -8.99 7.10
N ALA A 129 -1.14 -8.22 7.00
CA ALA A 129 -1.09 -6.79 6.70
C ALA A 129 -0.33 -6.00 7.77
N LEU A 130 -0.58 -6.30 9.04
CA LEU A 130 0.14 -5.71 10.18
C LEU A 130 1.62 -6.08 10.15
N ALA A 131 1.96 -7.34 9.90
CA ALA A 131 3.35 -7.79 9.84
C ALA A 131 4.12 -7.12 8.68
N ALA A 132 3.52 -7.04 7.49
CA ALA A 132 4.12 -6.36 6.34
C ALA A 132 4.33 -4.86 6.61
N SER A 133 3.31 -4.19 7.17
CA SER A 133 3.37 -2.77 7.53
C SER A 133 4.43 -2.49 8.60
N ALA A 134 4.49 -3.34 9.63
CA ALA A 134 5.50 -3.25 10.69
C ALA A 134 6.91 -3.44 10.13
N TRP A 135 7.11 -4.40 9.23
CA TRP A 135 8.41 -4.60 8.59
C TRP A 135 8.84 -3.37 7.78
N TYR A 136 7.95 -2.83 6.95
CA TYR A 136 8.23 -1.58 6.25
C TYR A 136 8.61 -0.44 7.21
N ALA A 137 7.81 -0.22 8.26
CA ALA A 137 8.07 0.83 9.25
C ALA A 137 9.43 0.67 9.96
N LEU A 138 9.81 -0.56 10.33
CA LEU A 138 11.11 -0.86 10.94
C LEU A 138 12.27 -0.54 9.98
N ARG A 139 12.14 -0.87 8.69
CA ARG A 139 13.17 -0.60 7.69
C ARG A 139 13.27 0.88 7.36
N LEU A 140 12.13 1.57 7.27
CA LEU A 140 12.09 3.03 7.09
C LEU A 140 12.75 3.75 8.27
N ARG A 141 12.46 3.34 9.51
CA ARG A 141 13.13 3.86 10.71
C ARG A 141 14.64 3.66 10.64
N GLY A 142 15.09 2.44 10.30
CA GLY A 142 16.51 2.14 10.15
C GLY A 142 17.18 3.00 9.08
N TRP A 143 16.48 3.28 7.97
CA TRP A 143 16.96 4.19 6.94
C TRP A 143 17.06 5.64 7.44
N LEU A 144 16.03 6.15 8.13
CA LEU A 144 16.03 7.50 8.70
C LEU A 144 17.20 7.73 9.66
N LEU A 145 17.47 6.77 10.54
CA LEU A 145 18.61 6.82 11.46
C LEU A 145 19.95 6.88 10.73
N ARG A 146 20.10 6.20 9.58
CA ARG A 146 21.30 6.31 8.75
C ARG A 146 21.45 7.71 8.14
N GLN A 147 20.36 8.29 7.63
CA GLN A 147 20.40 9.65 7.06
C GLN A 147 20.81 10.69 8.11
N GLU A 148 20.28 10.57 9.33
CA GLU A 148 20.65 11.44 10.44
C GLU A 148 22.13 11.30 10.81
N ALA A 149 22.63 10.07 10.90
CA ALA A 149 24.05 9.81 11.19
C ALA A 149 24.96 10.39 10.10
N SER A 150 24.58 10.28 8.83
CA SER A 150 25.30 10.87 7.69
C SER A 150 25.31 12.40 7.73
N ALA A 151 24.21 13.03 8.13
CA ALA A 151 24.11 14.50 8.23
C ALA A 151 24.96 15.08 9.38
N ARG A 152 25.24 14.29 10.42
CA ARG A 152 26.05 14.70 11.59
C ARG A 152 27.55 14.51 11.40
N ARG A 153 28.01 13.81 10.35
CA ARG A 153 29.45 13.64 10.07
C ARG A 153 29.98 14.90 9.38
N PRO A 154 30.95 15.60 9.97
CA PRO A 154 31.53 16.82 9.40
C PRO A 154 32.33 16.57 8.12
#